data_AF-A0A378LB61-F1
#
_entry.id   AF-A0A378LB61-F1
#
_cell.length_a   1.000
_cell.length_b   1.000
_cell.length_c   1.000
_cell.angle_alpha   90.00
_cell.angle_beta   90.00
_cell.angle_gamma   90.00
#
_symmetry.space_group_name_H-M   'P 1'
#
loop_
_entity.id
_entity.type
_entity.pdbx_description
1 polymer ?
#
loop_
_entity_poly.entity_id
_entity_poly.type
_entity_poly.pdbx_seq_one_letter_code
_entity_poly.pdbx_strand_id
1 'polypeptide(L)'
;MRRILIKEIIVINRHGEVESIYESEDGGEDESPFGFPEGLPFDNSFIQDSSPKETLARLSVFIEQLALQAELAHQEEKKSVTASGSNDVLITRILTNEFSFYTKDNPLSIEEYAILIELISKKASRLPPNIHLLLATIAVYWSDNTVHNCALYVQSPILSGEKPIVHHFAKEHSPPEDFVYLDKDDGLLPISPDKYIHRYSPLNILQNAGVALNDLNQFGSAIRIVTAEGIAFITSTAICLDLEFHVAEQNLINLLRQLNAVGIPLPLYVSQVISSHTIEPQSEFVFSGLSQADDTFMHVEGLQYNKKIILETAFGVKAILYFHSPKIVEIPHRADILFEYFRSVGDPRYIWESILDHPPTIHSASRMAAAKDALGLIAMYYRLGMPTAYDYYNNLLIQKDGEGKELEFDNEREEESDNEEEGEGMELESNSKEENEEPYTMEDIEEIELRVKRRLENKDE
;
A
#
# COMPACT_ATOMS: atom_id res chain seq x y z
N MET A 1 18.81 7.46 18.13
CA MET A 1 17.70 8.05 17.33
C MET A 1 16.37 7.54 17.90
N ARG A 2 15.30 8.36 17.95
CA ARG A 2 13.97 7.82 18.29
C ARG A 2 13.43 7.09 17.06
N ARG A 3 12.99 5.85 17.22
CA ARG A 3 12.39 5.07 16.11
C ARG A 3 10.89 5.33 16.05
N ILE A 4 10.30 5.07 14.90
CA ILE A 4 8.85 5.04 14.73
C ILE A 4 8.45 3.57 14.66
N LEU A 5 7.53 3.18 15.54
CA LEU A 5 6.93 1.86 15.60
C LEU A 5 5.49 1.97 15.09
N ILE A 6 5.08 1.09 14.18
CA ILE A 6 3.69 0.98 13.72
C ILE A 6 3.14 -0.36 14.19
N LYS A 7 2.11 -0.30 15.03
CA LYS A 7 1.24 -1.43 15.36
C LYS A 7 0.10 -1.49 14.33
N GLU A 8 0.14 -2.50 13.47
CA GLU A 8 -0.88 -2.73 12.46
C GLU A 8 -2.02 -3.57 13.03
N ILE A 9 -3.23 -3.20 12.65
CA ILE A 9 -4.45 -3.98 12.84
C ILE A 9 -5.09 -4.11 11.47
N ILE A 10 -5.01 -5.30 10.89
CA ILE A 10 -5.59 -5.58 9.58
C ILE A 10 -7.02 -6.06 9.76
N VAL A 11 -7.95 -5.43 9.04
CA VAL A 11 -9.38 -5.71 9.04
C VAL A 11 -9.73 -6.40 7.73
N ILE A 12 -10.24 -7.61 7.84
CA ILE A 12 -10.76 -8.41 6.71
C ILE A 12 -12.27 -8.54 6.87
N ASN A 13 -13.01 -7.99 5.91
CA ASN A 13 -14.46 -8.14 5.84
C ASN A 13 -14.80 -9.31 4.93
N ARG A 14 -15.22 -10.43 5.51
CA ARG A 14 -15.72 -11.57 4.73
C ARG A 14 -17.19 -11.35 4.40
N HIS A 15 -17.44 -10.82 3.21
CA HIS A 15 -18.78 -10.79 2.63
C HIS A 15 -19.09 -12.20 2.11
N GLY A 16 -20.12 -12.87 2.64
CA GLY A 16 -20.66 -14.10 2.05
C GLY A 16 -20.09 -15.45 2.54
N GLU A 17 -18.97 -15.50 3.26
CA GLU A 17 -18.53 -16.77 3.88
C GLU A 17 -19.18 -16.98 5.24
N VAL A 18 -20.36 -17.62 5.24
CA VAL A 18 -20.73 -18.49 6.34
C VAL A 18 -19.78 -19.68 6.27
N GLU A 19 -18.61 -19.59 6.93
CA GLU A 19 -17.76 -20.77 7.16
C GLU A 19 -18.65 -21.85 7.78
N SER A 20 -18.86 -22.93 7.03
CA SER A 20 -19.18 -24.21 7.61
C SER A 20 -18.07 -24.50 8.61
N ILE A 21 -18.40 -24.38 9.90
CA ILE A 21 -17.55 -24.82 11.01
C ILE A 21 -17.44 -26.35 10.88
N TYR A 22 -16.52 -26.79 10.03
CA TYR A 22 -15.95 -28.12 10.10
C TYR A 22 -14.49 -27.91 10.49
N GLU A 23 -14.27 -27.88 11.80
CA GLU A 23 -13.04 -28.45 12.34
C GLU A 23 -12.99 -29.91 11.87
N SER A 24 -12.32 -30.19 10.76
CA SER A 24 -11.91 -31.56 10.43
C SER A 24 -10.73 -31.89 11.31
N GLU A 25 -11.01 -32.35 12.53
CA GLU A 25 -10.17 -33.33 13.20
C GLU A 25 -10.19 -34.61 12.34
N ASP A 26 -9.33 -34.70 11.32
CA ASP A 26 -8.63 -35.93 10.94
C ASP A 26 -7.80 -35.71 9.68
N GLY A 27 -6.56 -36.21 9.74
CA GLY A 27 -5.59 -36.12 8.67
C GLY A 27 -5.97 -36.93 7.43
N GLY A 28 -5.86 -36.29 6.29
CA GLY A 28 -5.77 -36.91 4.98
C GLY A 28 -4.85 -36.07 4.13
N GLU A 29 -3.71 -36.65 3.73
CA GLU A 29 -2.87 -36.12 2.66
C GLU A 29 -3.69 -36.20 1.37
N ASP A 30 -4.13 -35.05 0.86
CA ASP A 30 -4.67 -34.95 -0.50
C ASP A 30 -4.02 -33.75 -1.20
N GLU A 31 -3.38 -34.07 -2.31
CA GLU A 31 -2.62 -33.18 -3.17
C GLU A 31 -3.57 -32.18 -3.84
N SER A 32 -3.27 -30.88 -3.70
CA SER A 32 -3.88 -29.84 -4.52
C SER A 32 -3.28 -29.85 -5.92
N PRO A 33 -4.12 -29.60 -6.94
CA PRO A 33 -3.70 -28.70 -7.99
C PRO A 33 -4.66 -27.52 -8.04
N PHE A 34 -4.09 -26.32 -7.91
CA PHE A 34 -4.76 -25.03 -7.98
C PHE A 34 -5.64 -24.90 -9.23
N GLY A 35 -6.94 -25.14 -9.07
CA GLY A 35 -7.97 -24.60 -9.93
C GLY A 35 -8.69 -23.50 -9.16
N PHE A 36 -8.39 -22.24 -9.48
CA PHE A 36 -9.18 -21.12 -8.96
C PHE A 36 -10.60 -21.21 -9.56
N PRO A 37 -11.66 -21.11 -8.75
CA PRO A 37 -13.00 -20.97 -9.32
C PRO A 37 -13.06 -19.61 -10.02
N GLU A 38 -13.22 -19.62 -11.35
CA GLU A 38 -13.54 -18.43 -12.12
C GLU A 38 -14.77 -17.73 -11.51
N GLY A 39 -14.56 -16.48 -11.07
CA GLY A 39 -15.62 -15.49 -10.87
C GLY A 39 -16.83 -15.97 -10.08
N LEU A 40 -16.66 -16.48 -8.86
CA LEU A 40 -17.80 -16.64 -7.97
C LEU A 40 -18.43 -15.26 -7.75
N PRO A 41 -19.70 -15.05 -8.18
CA PRO A 41 -20.35 -13.75 -8.02
C PRO A 41 -20.40 -13.42 -6.52
N PHE A 42 -20.01 -12.20 -6.18
CA PHE A 42 -20.14 -11.65 -4.83
C PHE A 42 -21.59 -11.89 -4.34
N ASP A 43 -21.78 -12.81 -3.38
CA ASP A 43 -23.12 -13.17 -2.92
C ASP A 43 -23.68 -12.08 -2.00
N ASN A 44 -24.39 -11.12 -2.62
CA ASN A 44 -25.04 -10.00 -1.97
C ASN A 44 -26.36 -10.36 -1.25
N SER A 45 -26.74 -11.64 -1.19
CA SER A 45 -28.03 -12.08 -0.60
C SER A 45 -28.15 -11.83 0.91
N PHE A 46 -27.03 -11.61 1.61
CA PHE A 46 -27.00 -11.44 3.07
C PHE A 46 -27.27 -10.01 3.57
N ILE A 47 -27.26 -9.01 2.69
CA ILE A 47 -27.48 -7.62 3.10
C ILE A 47 -28.95 -7.24 2.83
N GLN A 48 -29.72 -6.96 3.88
CA GLN A 48 -31.11 -6.48 3.72
C GLN A 48 -31.14 -5.08 3.10
N ASP A 49 -32.10 -4.84 2.19
CA ASP A 49 -32.36 -3.52 1.60
C ASP A 49 -32.56 -2.51 2.73
N SER A 50 -31.60 -1.61 2.87
CA SER A 50 -31.59 -0.62 3.95
C SER A 50 -31.72 0.77 3.36
N SER A 51 -32.51 1.62 4.00
CA SER A 51 -32.62 3.00 3.57
C SER A 51 -31.25 3.70 3.61
N PRO A 52 -31.01 4.76 2.83
CA PRO A 52 -29.68 5.37 2.79
C PRO A 52 -29.21 5.91 4.17
N LYS A 53 -30.16 6.38 4.99
CA LYS A 53 -29.89 6.76 6.39
C LYS A 53 -29.42 5.59 7.27
N GLU A 54 -29.97 4.40 7.06
CA GLU A 54 -29.56 3.20 7.77
C GLU A 54 -28.18 2.74 7.31
N THR A 55 -27.89 2.80 6.00
CA THR A 55 -26.57 2.50 5.45
C THR A 55 -25.49 3.35 6.09
N LEU A 56 -25.66 4.68 6.12
CA LEU A 56 -24.73 5.60 6.77
C LEU A 56 -24.57 5.32 8.28
N ALA A 57 -25.67 5.03 8.98
CA ALA A 57 -25.62 4.71 10.39
C ALA A 57 -24.81 3.43 10.64
N ARG A 58 -25.01 2.39 9.82
CA ARG A 58 -24.27 1.12 9.91
C ARG A 58 -22.78 1.31 9.63
N LEU A 59 -22.43 2.06 8.58
CA LEU A 59 -21.02 2.40 8.25
C LEU A 59 -20.37 3.14 9.42
N SER A 60 -21.05 4.17 9.96
CA SER A 60 -20.53 4.95 11.07
C SER A 60 -20.33 4.13 12.34
N VAL A 61 -21.23 3.21 12.66
CA VAL A 61 -21.10 2.32 13.83
C VAL A 61 -19.91 1.38 13.64
N PHE A 62 -19.76 0.80 12.45
CA PHE A 62 -18.64 -0.10 12.17
C PHE A 62 -17.29 0.63 12.29
N ILE A 63 -17.15 1.82 11.71
CA ILE A 63 -15.91 2.62 11.82
C ILE A 63 -15.65 3.04 13.27
N GLU A 64 -16.69 3.33 14.06
CA GLU A 64 -16.55 3.61 15.50
C GLU A 64 -16.01 2.39 16.27
N GLN A 65 -16.47 1.18 15.94
CA GLN A 65 -15.93 -0.05 16.52
C GLN A 65 -14.45 -0.24 16.14
N LEU A 66 -14.07 -0.01 14.88
CA LEU A 66 -12.67 -0.10 14.45
C LEU A 66 -11.78 0.90 15.19
N ALA A 67 -12.24 2.15 15.31
CA ALA A 67 -11.54 3.21 16.04
C ALA A 67 -11.36 2.86 17.53
N LEU A 68 -12.38 2.26 18.16
CA LEU A 68 -12.30 1.79 19.54
C LEU A 68 -11.27 0.66 19.69
N GLN A 69 -11.24 -0.30 18.76
CA GLN A 69 -10.23 -1.38 18.80
C GLN A 69 -8.81 -0.84 18.64
N ALA A 70 -8.62 0.15 17.76
CA ALA A 70 -7.34 0.84 17.61
C ALA A 70 -6.92 1.55 18.90
N GLU A 71 -7.84 2.26 19.57
CA GLU A 71 -7.56 2.92 20.84
C GLU A 71 -7.15 1.93 21.94
N LEU A 72 -7.89 0.84 22.10
CA LEU A 72 -7.59 -0.18 23.12
C LEU A 72 -6.20 -0.80 22.88
N ALA A 73 -5.91 -1.16 21.63
CA ALA A 73 -4.60 -1.71 21.25
C ALA A 73 -3.47 -0.69 21.42
N HIS A 74 -3.71 0.58 21.11
CA HIS A 74 -2.75 1.65 21.32
C HIS A 74 -2.42 1.82 22.80
N GLN A 75 -3.43 1.86 23.66
CA GLN A 75 -3.23 1.99 25.12
C GLN A 75 -2.50 0.79 25.73
N GLU A 76 -2.79 -0.42 25.25
CA GLU A 76 -2.09 -1.64 25.66
C GLU A 76 -0.61 -1.58 25.27
N GLU A 77 -0.31 -1.31 24.01
CA GLU A 77 1.05 -1.29 23.48
C GLU A 77 1.88 -0.14 24.05
N LYS A 78 1.27 1.04 24.23
CA LYS A 78 1.94 2.20 24.83
C LYS A 78 2.44 1.92 26.24
N LYS A 79 1.72 1.10 27.02
CA LYS A 79 2.18 0.65 28.34
C LYS A 79 3.42 -0.24 28.22
N SER A 80 3.46 -1.15 27.25
CA SER A 80 4.60 -2.02 26.97
C SER A 80 5.85 -1.20 26.58
N VAL A 81 5.70 -0.29 25.61
CA VAL A 81 6.78 0.61 25.16
C VAL A 81 7.31 1.45 26.32
N THR A 82 6.43 2.03 27.14
CA THR A 82 6.81 2.83 28.32
C THR A 82 7.52 1.99 29.38
N ALA A 83 7.01 0.78 29.68
CA ALA A 83 7.58 -0.11 30.68
C ALA A 83 9.00 -0.60 30.30
N SER A 84 9.28 -0.72 29.00
CA SER A 84 10.62 -1.06 28.50
C SER A 84 11.64 0.09 28.63
N GLY A 85 11.18 1.31 28.97
CA GLY A 85 12.01 2.51 28.97
C GLY A 85 12.39 3.01 27.58
N SER A 86 11.73 2.51 26.52
CA SER A 86 11.95 2.96 25.16
C SER A 86 11.42 4.38 24.95
N ASN A 87 12.16 5.17 24.16
CA ASN A 87 11.75 6.49 23.69
C ASN A 87 11.18 6.45 22.26
N ASP A 88 10.85 5.27 21.76
CA ASP A 88 10.28 5.12 20.43
C ASP A 88 8.86 5.71 20.36
N VAL A 89 8.52 6.22 19.18
CA VAL A 89 7.19 6.75 18.88
C VAL A 89 6.30 5.62 18.41
N LEU A 90 5.21 5.37 19.11
CA LEU A 90 4.22 4.37 18.73
C LEU A 90 3.09 5.01 17.94
N ILE A 91 2.78 4.41 16.79
CA ILE A 91 1.59 4.63 15.99
C ILE A 91 0.78 3.35 15.99
N THR A 92 -0.54 3.45 16.15
CA THR A 92 -1.44 2.32 15.91
C THR A 92 -2.28 2.63 14.68
N ARG A 93 -2.31 1.70 13.72
CA ARG A 93 -3.00 1.90 12.45
C ARG A 93 -3.96 0.75 12.15
N ILE A 94 -5.18 1.13 11.78
CA ILE A 94 -6.16 0.22 11.18
C ILE A 94 -5.97 0.25 9.66
N LEU A 95 -5.90 -0.93 9.06
CA LEU A 95 -5.87 -1.14 7.62
C LEU A 95 -7.10 -1.97 7.25
N THR A 96 -7.80 -1.56 6.20
CA THR A 96 -8.97 -2.28 5.67
C THR A 96 -8.66 -2.77 4.26
N ASN A 97 -9.10 -3.99 3.96
CA ASN A 97 -9.00 -4.56 2.62
C ASN A 97 -9.90 -3.80 1.63
N GLU A 98 -9.63 -3.91 0.34
CA GLU A 98 -10.48 -3.33 -0.67
C GLU A 98 -11.94 -3.85 -0.52
N PHE A 99 -12.93 -3.01 -0.88
CA PHE A 99 -14.36 -3.33 -0.74
C PHE A 99 -14.91 -3.42 0.69
N SER A 100 -14.10 -3.12 1.72
CA SER A 100 -14.54 -3.14 3.12
C SER A 100 -15.79 -2.29 3.41
N PHE A 101 -16.01 -1.21 2.66
CA PHE A 101 -17.12 -0.26 2.89
C PHE A 101 -18.09 -0.16 1.72
N TYR A 102 -18.06 -1.15 0.82
CA TYR A 102 -19.02 -1.20 -0.28
C TYR A 102 -20.42 -1.48 0.26
N THR A 103 -21.37 -0.76 -0.31
CA THR A 103 -22.79 -0.89 -0.04
C THR A 103 -23.40 -1.84 -1.05
N LYS A 104 -24.49 -2.52 -0.68
CA LYS A 104 -25.13 -3.53 -1.54
C LYS A 104 -25.76 -2.94 -2.79
N ASP A 105 -26.62 -1.95 -2.62
CA ASP A 105 -27.56 -1.56 -3.68
C ASP A 105 -27.06 -0.37 -4.51
N ASN A 106 -26.47 0.63 -3.85
CA ASN A 106 -26.09 1.88 -4.49
C ASN A 106 -24.82 2.43 -3.86
N PRO A 107 -23.88 2.98 -4.64
CA PRO A 107 -22.73 3.70 -4.09
C PRO A 107 -23.22 4.91 -3.28
N LEU A 108 -22.40 5.42 -2.36
CA LEU A 108 -22.78 6.62 -1.60
C LEU A 108 -22.88 7.83 -2.52
N SER A 109 -23.89 8.68 -2.33
CA SER A 109 -23.86 10.02 -2.93
C SER A 109 -22.75 10.88 -2.31
N ILE A 110 -22.38 11.97 -2.98
CA ILE A 110 -21.42 12.96 -2.47
C ILE A 110 -21.87 13.52 -1.10
N GLU A 111 -23.16 13.79 -0.94
CA GLU A 111 -23.70 14.30 0.32
C GLU A 111 -23.58 13.28 1.45
N GLU A 112 -23.86 12.00 1.16
CA GLU A 112 -23.72 10.91 2.12
C GLU A 112 -22.26 10.68 2.49
N TYR A 113 -21.37 10.71 1.52
CA TYR A 113 -19.94 10.62 1.75
C TYR A 113 -19.41 11.78 2.62
N ALA A 114 -19.87 13.01 2.37
CA ALA A 114 -19.52 14.17 3.20
C ALA A 114 -20.03 14.02 4.65
N ILE A 115 -21.26 13.54 4.84
CA ILE A 115 -21.80 13.23 6.19
C ILE A 115 -20.97 12.14 6.87
N LEU A 116 -20.60 11.09 6.14
CA LEU A 116 -19.76 10.01 6.66
C LEU A 116 -18.40 10.55 7.12
N ILE A 117 -17.74 11.39 6.32
CA ILE A 117 -16.47 12.05 6.70
C ILE A 117 -16.64 12.89 7.97
N GLU A 118 -17.72 13.66 8.10
CA GLU A 118 -17.99 14.45 9.31
C GLU A 118 -18.13 13.54 10.54
N LEU A 119 -18.86 12.43 10.42
CA LEU A 119 -19.03 11.46 11.49
C LEU A 119 -17.70 10.81 11.88
N ILE A 120 -16.89 10.40 10.91
CA ILE A 120 -15.54 9.85 11.13
C ILE A 120 -14.67 10.88 11.84
N SER A 121 -14.63 12.13 11.36
CA SER A 121 -13.85 13.22 11.95
C SER A 121 -14.27 13.49 13.40
N LYS A 122 -15.58 13.50 13.69
CA LYS A 122 -16.09 13.66 15.06
C LYS A 122 -15.70 12.52 15.99
N LYS A 123 -15.56 11.30 15.49
CA LYS A 123 -15.09 10.15 16.29
C LYS A 123 -13.58 10.21 16.49
N ALA A 124 -12.84 10.43 15.41
CA ALA A 124 -11.38 10.54 15.43
C ALA A 124 -10.88 11.69 16.31
N SER A 125 -11.64 12.79 16.44
CA SER A 125 -11.29 13.91 17.33
C SER A 125 -11.22 13.53 18.82
N ARG A 126 -11.69 12.34 19.20
CA ARG A 126 -11.69 11.84 20.59
C ARG A 126 -10.60 10.80 20.83
N LEU A 127 -9.98 10.32 19.76
CA LEU A 127 -8.92 9.33 19.85
C LEU A 127 -7.65 9.97 20.44
N PRO A 128 -6.86 9.22 21.21
CA PRO A 128 -5.50 9.62 21.56
C PRO A 128 -4.66 9.93 20.31
N PRO A 129 -3.63 10.79 20.43
CA PRO A 129 -2.69 11.04 19.34
C PRO A 129 -2.00 9.77 18.83
N ASN A 130 -1.54 9.80 17.58
CA ASN A 130 -0.85 8.72 16.88
C ASN A 130 -1.71 7.45 16.64
N ILE A 131 -3.02 7.63 16.43
CA ILE A 131 -3.93 6.56 15.97
C ILE A 131 -4.42 6.92 14.58
N HIS A 132 -4.16 6.06 13.60
CA HIS A 132 -4.56 6.29 12.22
C HIS A 132 -5.54 5.24 11.73
N LEU A 133 -6.43 5.62 10.82
CA LEU A 133 -7.35 4.73 10.13
C LEU A 133 -7.14 4.89 8.63
N LEU A 134 -6.73 3.83 7.94
CA LEU A 134 -6.82 3.73 6.49
C LEU A 134 -8.11 2.96 6.15
N LEU A 135 -9.11 3.71 5.70
CA LEU A 135 -10.42 3.21 5.32
C LEU A 135 -10.47 3.12 3.79
N ALA A 136 -10.26 1.93 3.25
CA ALA A 136 -10.22 1.65 1.82
C ALA A 136 -11.16 0.47 1.51
N THR A 137 -11.94 0.44 0.44
CA THR A 137 -12.45 1.60 -0.32
C THR A 137 -13.95 1.80 -0.08
N ILE A 138 -14.40 3.03 -0.30
CA ILE A 138 -15.79 3.49 -0.21
C ILE A 138 -16.19 3.89 -1.63
N ALA A 139 -17.17 3.20 -2.21
CA ALA A 139 -17.70 3.55 -3.52
C ALA A 139 -18.59 4.80 -3.43
N VAL A 140 -18.27 5.83 -4.21
CA VAL A 140 -18.99 7.12 -4.21
C VAL A 140 -19.46 7.46 -5.62
N TYR A 141 -20.75 7.73 -5.78
CA TYR A 141 -21.31 8.26 -7.02
C TYR A 141 -20.92 9.72 -7.19
N TRP A 142 -20.14 9.98 -8.24
CA TRP A 142 -19.53 11.27 -8.46
C TRP A 142 -20.35 12.18 -9.38
N SER A 143 -20.01 13.47 -9.40
CA SER A 143 -20.74 14.48 -10.19
C SER A 143 -20.54 14.35 -11.71
N ASP A 144 -19.64 13.47 -12.15
CA ASP A 144 -19.41 13.15 -13.56
C ASP A 144 -20.17 11.91 -14.04
N ASN A 145 -21.08 11.39 -13.21
CA ASN A 145 -21.89 10.19 -13.42
C ASN A 145 -21.07 8.88 -13.43
N THR A 146 -19.90 8.88 -12.78
CA THR A 146 -19.09 7.68 -12.58
C THR A 146 -19.02 7.32 -11.08
N VAL A 147 -18.51 6.14 -10.76
CA VAL A 147 -18.20 5.72 -9.37
C VAL A 147 -16.72 5.91 -9.12
N HIS A 148 -16.39 6.55 -7.99
CA HIS A 148 -15.02 6.71 -7.52
C HIS A 148 -14.79 5.78 -6.33
N ASN A 149 -13.72 4.98 -6.40
CA ASN A 149 -13.31 4.08 -5.32
C ASN A 149 -12.43 4.84 -4.34
N CYS A 150 -13.08 5.52 -3.40
CA CYS A 150 -12.45 6.49 -2.53
C CYS A 150 -11.84 5.82 -1.28
N ALA A 151 -10.69 6.28 -0.85
CA ALA A 151 -10.06 5.92 0.41
C ALA A 151 -9.93 7.16 1.30
N LEU A 152 -9.99 6.93 2.62
CA LEU A 152 -9.75 7.95 3.63
C LEU A 152 -8.57 7.55 4.51
N TYR A 153 -7.58 8.43 4.63
CA TYR A 153 -6.53 8.32 5.65
C TYR A 153 -6.82 9.33 6.76
N VAL A 154 -7.22 8.81 7.92
CA VAL A 154 -7.62 9.61 9.07
C VAL A 154 -6.52 9.57 10.11
N GLN A 155 -6.00 10.74 10.48
CA GLN A 155 -5.03 10.91 11.56
C GLN A 155 -5.74 11.48 12.79
N SER A 156 -5.62 10.81 13.94
CA SER A 156 -6.09 11.37 15.20
C SER A 156 -5.36 12.69 15.53
N PRO A 157 -5.96 13.58 16.35
CA PRO A 157 -5.36 14.86 16.67
C PRO A 157 -3.96 14.73 17.29
N ILE A 158 -3.04 15.62 16.92
CA ILE A 158 -1.69 15.71 17.50
C ILE A 158 -1.80 16.05 18.99
N LEU A 159 -2.67 17.02 19.33
CA LEU A 159 -2.98 17.41 20.69
C LEU A 159 -4.45 17.14 21.03
N SER A 160 -4.69 16.82 22.30
CA SER A 160 -6.06 16.64 22.80
C SER A 160 -6.89 17.91 22.59
N GLY A 161 -8.06 17.76 21.97
CA GLY A 161 -8.97 18.86 21.67
C GLY A 161 -8.78 19.52 20.30
N GLU A 162 -7.74 19.14 19.55
CA GLU A 162 -7.58 19.54 18.15
C GLU A 162 -8.46 18.70 17.21
N LYS A 163 -8.60 19.14 15.96
CA LYS A 163 -9.30 18.39 14.93
C LYS A 163 -8.39 17.29 14.36
N PRO A 164 -8.94 16.12 14.01
CA PRO A 164 -8.19 15.14 13.24
C PRO A 164 -7.94 15.68 11.83
N ILE A 165 -6.96 15.08 11.15
CA ILE A 165 -6.70 15.35 9.74
C ILE A 165 -7.28 14.20 8.93
N VAL A 166 -8.08 14.50 7.91
CA VAL A 166 -8.68 13.50 7.02
C VAL A 166 -8.20 13.76 5.61
N HIS A 167 -7.41 12.84 5.05
CA HIS A 167 -7.01 12.88 3.66
C HIS A 167 -7.92 12.00 2.82
N HIS A 168 -8.23 12.46 1.61
CA HIS A 168 -8.98 11.73 0.61
C HIS A 168 -8.10 11.48 -0.61
N PHE A 169 -8.22 10.28 -1.17
CA PHE A 169 -7.68 9.91 -2.48
C PHE A 169 -8.55 8.79 -3.06
N ALA A 170 -8.47 8.53 -4.35
CA ALA A 170 -9.19 7.45 -5.00
C ALA A 170 -8.21 6.47 -5.68
N LYS A 171 -8.67 5.23 -5.89
CA LYS A 171 -8.00 4.24 -6.74
C LYS A 171 -7.80 4.81 -8.15
N GLU A 172 -6.62 4.64 -8.72
CA GLU A 172 -6.28 5.20 -10.04
C GLU A 172 -6.57 4.22 -11.18
N HIS A 173 -6.39 2.92 -10.94
CA HIS A 173 -6.55 1.85 -11.93
C HIS A 173 -7.51 0.78 -11.42
N SER A 174 -8.68 0.65 -12.03
CA SER A 174 -9.66 -0.40 -11.73
C SER A 174 -9.69 -1.48 -12.80
N PRO A 175 -9.58 -2.77 -12.44
CA PRO A 175 -9.82 -3.86 -13.39
C PRO A 175 -11.29 -3.87 -13.85
N PRO A 176 -11.56 -4.35 -15.07
CA PRO A 176 -12.94 -4.61 -15.54
C PRO A 176 -13.74 -5.56 -14.64
N GLU A 177 -13.05 -6.44 -13.91
CA GLU A 177 -13.63 -7.45 -13.01
C GLU A 177 -13.95 -6.90 -11.61
N ASP A 178 -13.64 -5.63 -11.32
CA ASP A 178 -14.02 -4.99 -10.06
C ASP A 178 -15.54 -5.01 -9.86
N PHE A 179 -15.97 -4.93 -8.59
CA PHE A 179 -17.38 -4.75 -8.27
C PHE A 179 -17.92 -3.45 -8.91
N VAL A 180 -19.00 -3.58 -9.69
CA VAL A 180 -19.67 -2.48 -10.38
C VAL A 180 -21.11 -2.34 -9.92
N TYR A 181 -21.55 -1.08 -9.77
CA TYR A 181 -22.93 -0.75 -9.44
C TYR A 181 -23.78 -0.62 -10.70
N LEU A 182 -25.07 -0.89 -10.56
CA LEU A 182 -26.07 -0.65 -11.61
C LEU A 182 -26.62 0.78 -11.48
N ASP A 183 -26.91 1.41 -12.62
CA ASP A 183 -27.68 2.64 -12.70
C ASP A 183 -29.20 2.36 -12.63
N LYS A 184 -30.02 3.39 -12.80
CA LYS A 184 -31.49 3.27 -12.71
C LYS A 184 -32.14 2.54 -13.88
N ASP A 185 -31.42 2.42 -14.99
CA ASP A 185 -31.85 1.80 -16.23
C ASP A 185 -31.14 0.43 -16.43
N ASP A 186 -30.62 -0.15 -15.34
CA ASP A 186 -29.84 -1.41 -15.30
C ASP A 186 -28.53 -1.39 -16.11
N GLY A 187 -28.02 -0.19 -16.44
CA GLY A 187 -26.70 0.02 -17.04
C GLY A 187 -25.58 -0.05 -16.01
N LEU A 188 -24.38 -0.49 -16.40
CA LEU A 188 -23.22 -0.50 -15.51
C LEU A 188 -22.71 0.92 -15.29
N LEU A 189 -22.54 1.33 -14.02
CA LEU A 189 -21.89 2.58 -13.68
C LEU A 189 -20.37 2.44 -13.88
N PRO A 190 -19.75 3.27 -14.73
CA PRO A 190 -18.31 3.19 -14.96
C PRO A 190 -17.55 3.64 -13.71
N ILE A 191 -16.42 2.99 -13.44
CA ILE A 191 -15.48 3.40 -12.40
C ILE A 191 -14.48 4.39 -13.00
N SER A 192 -14.20 5.49 -12.30
CA SER A 192 -13.23 6.51 -12.73
C SER A 192 -12.30 6.91 -11.58
N PRO A 193 -11.05 7.28 -11.89
CA PRO A 193 -10.17 7.90 -10.91
C PRO A 193 -10.52 9.38 -10.69
N ASP A 194 -9.92 9.96 -9.65
CA ASP A 194 -9.99 11.40 -9.37
C ASP A 194 -9.33 12.25 -10.48
N LYS A 195 -9.99 13.36 -10.83
CA LYS A 195 -9.51 14.31 -11.84
C LYS A 195 -9.33 15.72 -11.25
N TYR A 196 -8.11 16.04 -10.82
CA TYR A 196 -7.83 17.26 -10.04
C TYR A 196 -7.91 18.59 -10.82
N ILE A 197 -7.91 18.57 -12.15
CA ILE A 197 -7.94 19.77 -13.02
C ILE A 197 -9.35 20.02 -13.59
N HIS A 198 -10.36 19.28 -13.14
CA HIS A 198 -11.71 19.33 -13.69
C HIS A 198 -12.70 20.05 -12.76
N ARG A 199 -13.86 20.48 -13.30
CA ARG A 199 -14.99 20.96 -12.46
C ARG A 199 -15.47 19.91 -11.44
N TYR A 200 -15.13 18.65 -11.71
CA TYR A 200 -15.42 17.50 -10.86
C TYR A 200 -14.22 17.10 -9.98
N SER A 201 -13.26 18.00 -9.77
CA SER A 201 -12.15 17.76 -8.86
C SER A 201 -12.66 17.59 -7.42
N PRO A 202 -12.07 16.67 -6.61
CA PRO A 202 -12.35 16.56 -5.19
C PRO A 202 -12.20 17.90 -4.44
N LEU A 203 -11.31 18.78 -4.92
CA LEU A 203 -11.12 20.13 -4.37
C LEU A 203 -12.39 20.98 -4.40
N ASN A 204 -13.23 20.80 -5.42
CA ASN A 204 -14.47 21.55 -5.58
C ASN A 204 -15.63 20.84 -4.89
N ILE A 205 -15.68 19.51 -5.02
CA ILE A 205 -16.79 18.68 -4.56
C ILE A 205 -16.77 18.50 -3.04
N LEU A 206 -15.59 18.31 -2.44
CA LEU A 206 -15.43 17.99 -1.02
C LEU A 206 -15.05 19.21 -0.16
N GLN A 207 -15.14 20.44 -0.67
CA GLN A 207 -14.72 21.67 0.02
C GLN A 207 -15.31 21.86 1.42
N ASN A 208 -16.51 21.32 1.67
CA ASN A 208 -17.21 21.41 2.95
C ASN A 208 -17.29 20.07 3.70
N ALA A 209 -16.64 19.01 3.19
CA ALA A 209 -16.69 17.69 3.80
C ALA A 209 -15.72 17.52 4.99
N GLY A 210 -14.82 18.49 5.21
CA GLY A 210 -13.84 18.43 6.30
C GLY A 210 -12.59 17.59 5.98
N VAL A 211 -12.35 17.31 4.70
CA VAL A 211 -11.10 16.73 4.19
C VAL A 211 -10.02 17.80 4.03
N ALA A 212 -8.76 17.40 4.18
CA ALA A 212 -7.58 18.25 3.97
C ALA A 212 -7.33 18.44 2.47
N LEU A 213 -7.93 19.48 1.89
CA LEU A 213 -7.78 19.81 0.46
C LEU A 213 -6.52 20.67 0.24
N ASN A 214 -5.81 20.42 -0.87
CA ASN A 214 -4.55 21.09 -1.21
C ASN A 214 -3.51 21.03 -0.08
N ASP A 215 -3.52 19.95 0.71
CA ASP A 215 -2.54 19.79 1.78
C ASP A 215 -1.17 19.50 1.17
N LEU A 216 -0.19 20.34 1.50
CA LEU A 216 1.19 20.20 1.08
C LEU A 216 1.84 18.90 1.59
N ASN A 217 1.25 18.28 2.61
CA ASN A 217 1.64 16.98 3.14
C ASN A 217 1.03 15.80 2.37
N GLN A 218 0.26 16.02 1.31
CA GLN A 218 -0.34 14.95 0.52
C GLN A 218 -0.05 15.15 -0.98
N PHE A 219 0.22 14.04 -1.66
CA PHE A 219 0.13 13.92 -3.11
C PHE A 219 -0.51 12.56 -3.44
N GLY A 220 -1.75 12.57 -3.94
CA GLY A 220 -2.51 11.34 -4.17
C GLY A 220 -2.58 10.47 -2.91
N SER A 221 -2.14 9.21 -3.03
CA SER A 221 -2.11 8.22 -1.95
C SER A 221 -0.86 8.28 -1.05
N ALA A 222 0.09 9.18 -1.32
CA ALA A 222 1.26 9.42 -0.49
C ALA A 222 1.02 10.59 0.48
N ILE A 223 1.23 10.34 1.78
CA ILE A 223 0.91 11.27 2.86
C ILE A 223 2.08 11.38 3.83
N ARG A 224 2.60 12.59 3.98
CA ARG A 224 3.54 12.97 5.04
C ARG A 224 2.77 13.13 6.34
N ILE A 225 3.23 12.40 7.35
CA ILE A 225 2.63 12.37 8.68
C ILE A 225 3.61 12.98 9.67
N VAL A 226 3.11 13.76 10.62
CA VAL A 226 3.87 14.29 11.75
C VAL A 226 3.24 13.77 13.03
N THR A 227 4.02 13.01 13.81
CA THR A 227 3.52 12.43 15.07
C THR A 227 3.39 13.49 16.16
N ALA A 228 2.70 13.14 17.25
CA ALA A 228 2.59 13.99 18.45
C ALA A 228 3.95 14.42 19.03
N GLU A 229 4.98 13.62 18.81
CA GLU A 229 6.36 13.85 19.23
C GLU A 229 7.18 14.68 18.23
N GLY A 230 6.57 15.11 17.12
CA GLY A 230 7.19 15.95 16.09
C GLY A 230 8.09 15.20 15.10
N ILE A 231 8.06 13.86 15.11
CA ILE A 231 8.80 13.05 14.13
C ILE A 231 7.94 12.90 12.88
N ALA A 232 8.54 13.03 11.69
CA ALA A 232 7.84 12.84 10.44
C ALA A 232 8.21 11.53 9.74
N PHE A 233 7.25 10.95 9.03
CA PHE A 233 7.44 9.84 8.09
C PHE A 233 6.40 9.95 6.97
N ILE A 234 6.51 9.14 5.93
CA ILE A 234 5.52 9.08 4.84
C ILE A 234 4.82 7.72 4.87
N THR A 235 3.49 7.71 4.74
CA THR A 235 2.77 6.51 4.31
C THR A 235 2.45 6.64 2.82
N SER A 236 2.71 5.60 2.03
CA SER A 236 2.26 5.54 0.64
C SER A 236 1.40 4.29 0.44
N THR A 237 0.22 4.48 -0.14
CA THR A 237 -0.80 3.42 -0.28
C THR A 237 -1.01 3.06 -1.74
N ALA A 238 -0.99 1.78 -2.07
CA ALA A 238 -1.52 1.25 -3.32
C ALA A 238 -2.86 0.56 -3.06
N ILE A 239 -3.83 0.76 -3.96
CA ILE A 239 -5.13 0.08 -3.93
C ILE A 239 -5.21 -0.90 -5.10
N CYS A 240 -5.14 -2.20 -4.81
CA CYS A 240 -5.29 -3.25 -5.82
C CYS A 240 -4.31 -3.07 -7.00
N LEU A 241 -4.80 -2.98 -8.24
CA LEU A 241 -3.98 -2.78 -9.44
C LEU A 241 -3.10 -1.52 -9.43
N ASP A 242 -3.38 -0.52 -8.59
CA ASP A 242 -2.48 0.61 -8.39
C ASP A 242 -1.05 0.17 -8.01
N LEU A 243 -0.88 -1.04 -7.46
CA LEU A 243 0.41 -1.65 -7.20
C LEU A 243 1.20 -1.90 -8.49
N GLU A 244 0.59 -2.57 -9.47
CA GLU A 244 1.21 -2.93 -10.76
C GLU A 244 1.52 -1.69 -11.60
N PHE A 245 0.72 -0.64 -11.46
CA PHE A 245 0.93 0.65 -12.13
C PHE A 245 1.85 1.61 -11.35
N HIS A 246 2.52 1.14 -10.30
CA HIS A 246 3.45 1.93 -9.50
C HIS A 246 2.87 3.24 -8.92
N VAL A 247 1.56 3.31 -8.71
CA VAL A 247 0.87 4.55 -8.31
C VAL A 247 1.41 5.08 -6.98
N ALA A 248 1.57 4.19 -5.99
CA ALA A 248 2.12 4.55 -4.68
C ALA A 248 3.57 5.08 -4.76
N GLU A 249 4.37 4.52 -5.65
CA GLU A 249 5.76 4.93 -5.87
C GLU A 249 5.80 6.32 -6.53
N GLN A 250 5.03 6.51 -7.60
CA GLN A 250 4.92 7.78 -8.31
C GLN A 250 4.38 8.89 -7.41
N ASN A 251 3.35 8.61 -6.62
CA ASN A 251 2.78 9.54 -5.65
C ASN A 251 3.79 9.92 -4.56
N LEU A 252 4.59 8.97 -4.08
CA LEU A 252 5.68 9.25 -3.14
C LEU A 252 6.72 10.19 -3.75
N ILE A 253 7.22 9.89 -4.95
CA ILE A 253 8.20 10.72 -5.66
C ILE A 253 7.67 12.15 -5.85
N ASN A 254 6.41 12.29 -6.26
CA ASN A 254 5.78 13.59 -6.45
C ASN A 254 5.61 14.35 -5.12
N LEU A 255 5.27 13.67 -4.02
CA LEU A 255 5.24 14.28 -2.70
C LEU A 255 6.63 14.78 -2.28
N LEU A 256 7.69 13.97 -2.48
CA LEU A 256 9.06 14.39 -2.14
C LEU A 256 9.47 15.64 -2.92
N ARG A 257 9.18 15.68 -4.22
CA ARG A 257 9.43 16.86 -5.07
C ARG A 257 8.64 18.08 -4.60
N GLN A 258 7.36 17.89 -4.28
CA GLN A 258 6.49 18.94 -3.75
C GLN A 258 7.05 19.54 -2.45
N LEU A 259 7.42 18.69 -1.49
CA LEU A 259 7.99 19.11 -0.20
C LEU A 259 9.35 19.79 -0.37
N ASN A 260 10.21 19.28 -1.26
CA ASN A 260 11.50 19.89 -1.55
C ASN A 260 11.36 21.27 -2.20
N ALA A 261 10.42 21.43 -3.14
CA ALA A 261 10.18 22.70 -3.85
C ALA A 261 9.80 23.86 -2.91
N VAL A 262 9.20 23.55 -1.76
CA VAL A 262 8.80 24.50 -0.72
C VAL A 262 9.77 24.54 0.47
N GLY A 263 10.88 23.79 0.41
CA GLY A 263 11.91 23.76 1.45
C GLY A 263 11.50 23.05 2.74
N ILE A 264 10.53 22.13 2.69
CA ILE A 264 10.19 21.29 3.84
C ILE A 264 11.17 20.11 3.94
N PRO A 265 11.77 19.84 5.11
CA PRO A 265 12.63 18.68 5.31
C PRO A 265 11.91 17.37 4.96
N LEU A 266 12.55 16.55 4.13
CA LEU A 266 11.99 15.29 3.67
C LEU A 266 12.09 14.22 4.77
N PRO A 267 10.96 13.58 5.15
CA PRO A 267 10.99 12.46 6.07
C PRO A 267 11.65 11.25 5.41
N LEU A 268 12.73 10.72 5.98
CA LEU A 268 13.46 9.58 5.38
C LEU A 268 12.72 8.25 5.54
N TYR A 269 11.87 8.14 6.56
CA TYR A 269 11.12 6.92 6.86
C TYR A 269 9.85 6.82 6.03
N VAL A 270 9.63 5.66 5.42
CA VAL A 270 8.48 5.40 4.55
C VAL A 270 7.82 4.09 4.97
N SER A 271 6.49 4.10 5.08
CA SER A 271 5.68 2.89 5.24
C SER A 271 4.85 2.68 3.98
N GLN A 272 5.06 1.55 3.30
CA GLN A 272 4.23 1.16 2.17
C GLN A 272 3.04 0.34 2.67
N VAL A 273 1.87 0.63 2.11
CA VAL A 273 0.62 -0.07 2.42
C VAL A 273 -0.05 -0.53 1.13
N ILE A 274 -0.58 -1.75 1.13
CA ILE A 274 -1.47 -2.26 0.09
C ILE A 274 -2.85 -2.49 0.71
N SER A 275 -3.88 -1.98 0.06
CA SER A 275 -5.28 -2.36 0.31
C SER A 275 -5.80 -3.03 -0.94
N SER A 276 -6.12 -4.31 -0.86
CA SER A 276 -6.52 -5.12 -2.00
C SER A 276 -7.50 -6.21 -1.54
N HIS A 277 -7.99 -7.02 -2.48
CA HIS A 277 -8.79 -8.20 -2.17
C HIS A 277 -8.02 -9.49 -2.43
N THR A 278 -7.36 -9.59 -3.60
CA THR A 278 -6.62 -10.79 -4.03
C THR A 278 -5.35 -10.44 -4.83
N ILE A 279 -4.66 -9.35 -4.49
CA ILE A 279 -3.44 -8.96 -5.23
C ILE A 279 -2.21 -9.47 -4.51
N GLU A 280 -1.42 -10.32 -5.17
CA GLU A 280 -0.16 -10.78 -4.62
C GLU A 280 0.88 -9.64 -4.62
N PRO A 281 1.58 -9.39 -3.51
CA PRO A 281 2.62 -8.37 -3.48
C PRO A 281 3.83 -8.83 -4.31
N GLN A 282 4.11 -8.14 -5.40
CA GLN A 282 5.30 -8.39 -6.20
C GLN A 282 6.51 -7.63 -5.62
N SER A 283 7.62 -8.33 -5.42
CA SER A 283 8.80 -7.83 -4.71
C SER A 283 9.41 -6.57 -5.35
N GLU A 284 9.33 -6.48 -6.67
CA GLU A 284 9.78 -5.38 -7.50
C GLU A 284 9.00 -4.09 -7.23
N PHE A 285 7.73 -4.19 -6.82
CA PHE A 285 6.87 -3.04 -6.51
C PHE A 285 6.96 -2.62 -5.04
N VAL A 286 7.67 -3.38 -4.22
CA VAL A 286 7.90 -3.07 -2.82
C VAL A 286 9.14 -2.21 -2.68
N PHE A 287 8.99 -1.02 -2.10
CA PHE A 287 10.08 -0.06 -1.92
C PHE A 287 10.40 0.27 -0.47
N SER A 288 9.61 -0.22 0.49
CA SER A 288 9.86 -0.11 1.93
C SER A 288 9.13 -1.23 2.69
N GLY A 289 9.19 -1.24 4.02
CA GLY A 289 8.48 -2.20 4.88
C GLY A 289 6.98 -2.23 4.60
N LEU A 290 6.48 -3.37 4.15
CA LEU A 290 5.12 -3.54 3.63
C LEU A 290 4.11 -3.96 4.71
N SER A 291 2.91 -3.38 4.64
CA SER A 291 1.69 -3.90 5.29
C SER A 291 0.59 -4.04 4.25
N GLN A 292 -0.12 -5.15 4.25
CA GLN A 292 -1.16 -5.46 3.27
C GLN A 292 -2.43 -5.94 3.95
N ALA A 293 -3.52 -5.24 3.68
CA ALA A 293 -4.87 -5.71 3.97
C ALA A 293 -5.47 -6.30 2.70
N ASP A 294 -5.60 -7.63 2.69
CA ASP A 294 -6.02 -8.45 1.56
C ASP A 294 -6.61 -9.76 2.11
N ASP A 295 -7.55 -10.39 1.41
CA ASP A 295 -8.25 -11.57 1.93
C ASP A 295 -7.39 -12.83 1.84
N THR A 296 -6.48 -12.86 0.86
CA THR A 296 -5.61 -14.00 0.55
C THR A 296 -4.17 -13.73 0.99
N PHE A 297 -3.65 -12.56 0.65
CA PHE A 297 -2.26 -12.14 0.84
C PHE A 297 -2.10 -11.21 2.04
N MET A 298 -3.00 -11.32 3.03
CA MET A 298 -2.91 -10.56 4.28
C MET A 298 -1.52 -10.70 4.91
N HIS A 299 -0.81 -9.59 5.06
CA HIS A 299 0.58 -9.67 5.50
C HIS A 299 1.06 -8.39 6.18
N VAL A 300 1.84 -8.55 7.24
CA VAL A 300 2.72 -7.48 7.76
C VAL A 300 4.12 -8.05 7.76
N GLU A 301 5.02 -7.37 7.06
CA GLU A 301 6.34 -7.92 6.80
C GLU A 301 7.13 -8.29 8.06
N GLY A 302 7.63 -9.53 8.05
CA GLY A 302 8.39 -10.11 9.14
C GLY A 302 7.58 -10.40 10.41
N LEU A 303 6.24 -10.30 10.35
CA LEU A 303 5.39 -10.39 11.52
C LEU A 303 4.17 -11.29 11.31
N GLN A 304 4.04 -12.29 12.17
CA GLN A 304 2.78 -13.00 12.36
C GLN A 304 1.83 -12.18 13.22
N TYR A 305 0.51 -12.35 13.00
CA TYR A 305 -0.47 -11.79 13.91
C TYR A 305 -0.39 -12.51 15.26
N ASN A 306 -0.56 -11.78 16.34
CA ASN A 306 -0.48 -12.32 17.71
C ASN A 306 -1.85 -12.35 18.41
N LYS A 307 -2.88 -11.74 17.82
CA LYS A 307 -4.24 -11.71 18.35
C LYS A 307 -5.23 -11.56 17.19
N LYS A 308 -6.37 -12.25 17.30
CA LYS A 308 -7.50 -12.20 16.37
C LYS A 308 -8.76 -11.83 17.14
N ILE A 309 -9.54 -10.89 16.63
CA ILE A 309 -10.87 -10.53 17.16
C ILE A 309 -11.88 -10.62 16.03
N ILE A 310 -13.07 -11.16 16.32
CA ILE A 310 -14.21 -11.13 15.41
C ILE A 310 -15.17 -10.04 15.90
N LEU A 311 -15.47 -9.08 15.04
CA LEU A 311 -16.48 -8.07 15.28
C LEU A 311 -17.75 -8.42 14.50
N GLU A 312 -18.88 -8.37 15.19
CA GLU A 312 -20.17 -8.31 14.52
C GLU A 312 -20.33 -6.92 13.92
N THR A 313 -20.38 -6.86 12.59
CA THR A 313 -20.64 -5.59 11.91
C THR A 313 -22.12 -5.29 11.97
N ALA A 314 -22.45 -4.00 11.91
CA ALA A 314 -23.83 -3.59 11.77
C ALA A 314 -24.47 -4.17 10.50
N PHE A 315 -23.67 -4.59 9.49
CA PHE A 315 -24.09 -5.16 8.21
C PHE A 315 -24.55 -6.62 8.28
N GLY A 316 -24.39 -7.29 9.42
CA GLY A 316 -24.70 -8.72 9.56
C GLY A 316 -23.57 -9.64 9.08
N VAL A 317 -22.50 -9.08 8.50
CA VAL A 317 -21.25 -9.78 8.22
C VAL A 317 -20.31 -9.71 9.41
N LYS A 318 -19.34 -10.61 9.49
CA LYS A 318 -18.29 -10.59 10.50
C LYS A 318 -17.04 -9.92 9.93
N ALA A 319 -16.49 -8.96 10.66
CA ALA A 319 -15.17 -8.42 10.38
C ALA A 319 -14.15 -9.14 11.25
N ILE A 320 -13.03 -9.55 10.68
CA ILE A 320 -11.94 -10.18 11.41
C ILE A 320 -10.79 -9.19 11.54
N LEU A 321 -10.36 -8.93 12.76
CA LEU A 321 -9.25 -8.04 13.09
C LEU A 321 -8.03 -8.87 13.49
N TYR A 322 -6.94 -8.71 12.74
CA TYR A 322 -5.65 -9.34 12.99
C TYR A 322 -4.69 -8.29 13.54
N PHE A 323 -4.23 -8.49 14.77
CA PHE A 323 -3.33 -7.58 15.46
C PHE A 323 -1.91 -8.10 15.30
N HIS A 324 -1.01 -7.22 14.86
CA HIS A 324 0.41 -7.52 14.76
C HIS A 324 1.19 -6.84 15.88
N SER A 325 2.38 -7.36 16.17
CA SER A 325 3.36 -6.65 17.00
C SER A 325 3.81 -5.38 16.29
N PRO A 326 4.30 -4.34 17.00
CA PRO A 326 4.80 -3.15 16.34
C PRO A 326 6.03 -3.45 15.47
N LYS A 327 6.04 -2.97 14.23
CA LYS A 327 7.22 -2.96 13.36
C LYS A 327 7.88 -1.59 13.32
N ILE A 328 9.17 -1.56 13.02
CA ILE A 328 9.92 -0.32 12.81
C ILE A 328 9.61 0.19 11.39
N VAL A 329 9.40 1.50 11.22
CA VAL A 329 9.28 2.10 9.88
C VAL A 329 10.64 2.13 9.21
N GLU A 330 10.72 1.64 7.98
CA GLU A 330 11.97 1.45 7.25
C GLU A 330 12.34 2.66 6.38
N ILE A 331 13.61 2.68 5.95
CA ILE A 331 14.11 3.60 4.91
C ILE A 331 13.84 2.92 3.56
N PRO A 332 13.36 3.66 2.54
CA PRO A 332 13.11 3.07 1.24
C PRO A 332 14.41 2.54 0.62
N HIS A 333 14.34 1.44 -0.12
CA HIS A 333 15.52 0.76 -0.67
C HIS A 333 15.62 0.81 -2.18
N ARG A 334 14.59 1.29 -2.88
CA ARG A 334 14.63 1.49 -4.33
C ARG A 334 15.48 2.72 -4.68
N ALA A 335 16.31 2.55 -5.72
CA ALA A 335 17.29 3.55 -6.13
C ALA A 335 16.65 4.86 -6.60
N ASP A 336 15.48 4.79 -7.23
CA ASP A 336 14.72 5.94 -7.71
C ASP A 336 14.22 6.86 -6.59
N ILE A 337 13.61 6.29 -5.56
CA ILE A 337 13.15 7.02 -4.39
C ILE A 337 14.37 7.61 -3.65
N LEU A 338 15.41 6.81 -3.43
CA LEU A 338 16.65 7.28 -2.77
C LEU A 338 17.31 8.41 -3.55
N PHE A 339 17.24 8.39 -4.88
CA PHE A 339 17.73 9.47 -5.72
C PHE A 339 16.95 10.76 -5.50
N GLU A 340 15.62 10.72 -5.38
CA GLU A 340 14.81 11.91 -5.09
C GLU A 340 15.14 12.52 -3.71
N TYR A 341 15.41 11.68 -2.69
CA TYR A 341 15.95 12.16 -1.41
C TYR A 341 17.32 12.84 -1.59
N PHE A 342 18.22 12.18 -2.32
CA PHE A 342 19.56 12.71 -2.58
C PHE A 342 19.52 14.08 -3.28
N ARG A 343 18.69 14.22 -4.32
CA ARG A 343 18.49 15.49 -5.05
C ARG A 343 18.07 16.63 -4.13
N SER A 344 17.32 16.30 -3.08
CA SER A 344 16.73 17.28 -2.17
C SER A 344 17.66 17.65 -1.02
N VAL A 345 18.36 16.68 -0.45
CA VAL A 345 19.28 16.90 0.69
C VAL A 345 20.65 17.41 0.21
N GLY A 346 21.09 17.03 -0.99
CA GLY A 346 22.38 17.43 -1.57
C GLY A 346 23.62 16.77 -0.95
N ASP A 347 23.48 16.08 0.17
CA ASP A 347 24.54 15.33 0.84
C ASP A 347 24.11 13.87 1.07
N PRO A 348 24.73 12.88 0.39
CA PRO A 348 24.34 11.48 0.52
C PRO A 348 24.74 10.90 1.88
N ARG A 349 25.67 11.56 2.61
CA ARG A 349 26.15 11.08 3.92
C ARG A 349 25.04 11.05 4.96
N TYR A 350 24.11 12.02 4.92
CA TYR A 350 22.97 12.04 5.84
C TYR A 350 22.09 10.80 5.70
N ILE A 351 21.81 10.41 4.45
CA ILE A 351 21.01 9.21 4.15
C ILE A 351 21.79 7.95 4.54
N TRP A 352 23.08 7.92 4.20
CA TRP A 352 23.97 6.80 4.53
C TRP A 352 24.10 6.57 6.04
N GLU A 353 24.36 7.62 6.81
CA GLU A 353 24.43 7.57 8.29
C GLU A 353 23.11 7.07 8.87
N SER A 354 21.98 7.55 8.34
CA SER A 354 20.66 7.10 8.78
C SER A 354 20.42 5.61 8.49
N ILE A 355 20.92 5.09 7.37
CA ILE A 355 20.88 3.65 7.06
C ILE A 355 21.77 2.86 8.01
N LEU A 356 22.98 3.34 8.31
CA LEU A 356 23.88 2.65 9.24
C LEU A 356 23.33 2.61 10.68
N ASP A 357 22.62 3.66 11.09
CA ASP A 357 21.96 3.75 12.38
C ASP A 357 20.63 2.98 12.44
N HIS A 358 20.11 2.53 11.29
CA HIS A 358 18.87 1.78 11.23
C HIS A 358 19.11 0.33 11.72
N PRO A 359 18.34 -0.15 12.72
CA PRO A 359 18.54 -1.49 13.24
C PRO A 359 18.15 -2.52 12.18
N PRO A 360 19.02 -3.50 11.88
CA PRO A 360 18.68 -4.54 10.92
C PRO A 360 17.60 -5.46 11.52
N THR A 361 16.44 -5.52 10.86
CA THR A 361 15.55 -6.70 10.86
C THR A 361 16.06 -7.72 9.84
N ILE A 362 15.70 -9.00 9.98
CA ILE A 362 16.13 -10.08 9.06
C ILE A 362 15.76 -9.73 7.60
N HIS A 363 14.56 -9.20 7.37
CA HIS A 363 14.11 -8.76 6.05
C HIS A 363 14.74 -7.44 5.60
N SER A 364 15.09 -6.54 6.52
CA SER A 364 15.76 -5.30 6.16
C SER A 364 17.22 -5.49 5.73
N ALA A 365 17.89 -6.61 6.05
CA ALA A 365 19.32 -6.74 5.77
C ALA A 365 19.62 -6.70 4.25
N SER A 366 18.87 -7.44 3.44
CA SER A 366 18.99 -7.42 1.98
C SER A 366 18.59 -6.06 1.40
N ARG A 367 17.52 -5.45 1.92
CA ARG A 367 17.07 -4.11 1.51
C ARG A 367 18.05 -3.01 1.89
N MET A 368 18.69 -3.12 3.04
CA MET A 368 19.74 -2.21 3.48
C MET A 368 20.98 -2.38 2.60
N ALA A 369 21.31 -3.60 2.17
CA ALA A 369 22.35 -3.81 1.16
C ALA A 369 21.96 -3.13 -0.16
N ALA A 370 20.76 -3.36 -0.67
CA ALA A 370 20.25 -2.72 -1.89
C ALA A 370 20.24 -1.18 -1.79
N ALA A 371 19.82 -0.63 -0.64
CA ALA A 371 19.84 0.81 -0.38
C ALA A 371 21.27 1.37 -0.35
N LYS A 372 22.22 0.64 0.24
CA LYS A 372 23.64 1.01 0.23
C LYS A 372 24.21 0.99 -1.19
N ASP A 373 23.93 -0.06 -1.95
CA ASP A 373 24.41 -0.20 -3.32
C ASP A 373 23.85 0.92 -4.20
N ALA A 374 22.55 1.21 -4.07
CA ALA A 374 21.90 2.33 -4.74
C ALA A 374 22.56 3.67 -4.40
N LEU A 375 22.82 3.96 -3.12
CA LEU A 375 23.49 5.20 -2.71
C LEU A 375 24.95 5.26 -3.17
N GLY A 376 25.66 4.14 -3.18
CA GLY A 376 27.02 4.04 -3.72
C GLY A 376 27.05 4.44 -5.20
N LEU A 377 26.12 3.91 -5.98
CA LEU A 377 25.94 4.27 -7.39
C LEU A 377 25.60 5.75 -7.57
N ILE A 378 24.64 6.27 -6.80
CA ILE A 378 24.24 7.69 -6.86
C ILE A 378 25.43 8.61 -6.53
N ALA A 379 26.17 8.31 -5.46
CA ALA A 379 27.33 9.09 -5.04
C ALA A 379 28.46 9.05 -6.08
N MET A 380 28.68 7.89 -6.73
CA MET A 380 29.63 7.75 -7.82
C MET A 380 29.25 8.64 -9.01
N TYR A 381 28.01 8.56 -9.50
CA TYR A 381 27.55 9.37 -10.64
C TYR A 381 27.62 10.87 -10.37
N TYR A 382 27.28 11.28 -9.15
CA TYR A 382 27.38 12.68 -8.73
C TYR A 382 28.83 13.18 -8.74
N ARG A 383 29.78 12.40 -8.22
CA ARG A 383 31.21 12.74 -8.24
C ARG A 383 31.78 12.85 -9.65
N LEU A 384 31.29 12.03 -10.58
CA LEU A 384 31.70 12.08 -11.99
C LEU A 384 31.11 13.27 -12.76
N GLY A 385 30.30 14.12 -12.12
CA GLY A 385 29.67 15.26 -12.77
C GLY A 385 28.70 14.82 -13.87
N MET A 386 28.10 13.64 -13.72
CA MET A 386 27.15 13.06 -14.67
C MET A 386 25.71 13.12 -14.12
N PRO A 387 25.08 14.30 -14.00
CA PRO A 387 23.71 14.40 -13.53
C PRO A 387 22.72 13.67 -14.44
N THR A 388 23.08 13.43 -15.71
CA THR A 388 22.27 12.70 -16.71
C THR A 388 22.47 11.18 -16.70
N ALA A 389 23.42 10.64 -15.95
CA ALA A 389 23.66 9.19 -15.92
C ALA A 389 22.58 8.43 -15.14
N TYR A 390 21.88 9.09 -14.22
CA TYR A 390 20.68 8.54 -13.61
C TYR A 390 19.50 8.51 -14.60
N ASP A 391 19.30 9.56 -15.40
CA ASP A 391 18.33 9.52 -16.51
C ASP A 391 18.67 8.38 -17.49
N TYR A 392 19.97 8.12 -17.72
CA TYR A 392 20.44 6.98 -18.52
C TYR A 392 20.18 5.62 -17.83
N TYR A 393 20.38 5.52 -16.51
CA TYR A 393 20.09 4.31 -15.72
C TYR A 393 18.59 3.99 -15.71
N ASN A 394 17.73 4.99 -15.52
CA ASN A 394 16.28 4.83 -15.63
C ASN A 394 15.86 4.46 -17.05
N ASN A 395 16.45 5.06 -18.09
CA ASN A 395 16.18 4.64 -19.47
C ASN A 395 16.63 3.20 -19.74
N LEU A 396 17.69 2.72 -19.08
CA LEU A 396 18.15 1.33 -19.15
C LEU A 396 17.24 0.34 -18.40
N LEU A 397 16.67 0.75 -17.26
CA LEU A 397 15.68 -0.05 -16.53
C LEU A 397 14.34 -0.10 -17.29
N ILE A 398 13.85 1.04 -17.77
CA ILE A 398 12.63 1.13 -18.59
C ILE A 398 12.78 0.32 -19.90
N GLN A 399 13.96 0.27 -20.50
CA GLN A 399 14.22 -0.58 -21.67
C GLN A 399 14.19 -2.09 -21.35
N LYS A 400 14.44 -2.50 -20.10
CA LYS A 400 14.27 -3.89 -19.69
C LYS A 400 12.81 -4.24 -19.42
N ASP A 401 12.00 -3.29 -18.95
CA ASP A 401 10.57 -3.49 -18.69
C ASP A 401 9.72 -3.41 -19.97
N GLY A 402 10.19 -2.70 -21.00
CA GLY A 402 9.51 -2.55 -22.29
C GLY A 402 9.61 -3.74 -23.25
N GLU A 403 10.38 -4.80 -22.93
CA GLU A 403 10.39 -6.05 -23.72
C GLU A 403 9.28 -7.03 -23.28
N GLY A 404 8.42 -6.64 -22.33
CA GLY A 404 7.21 -7.36 -21.94
C GLY A 404 6.04 -7.15 -22.92
N LYS A 405 5.97 -8.01 -23.93
CA LYS A 405 4.78 -8.32 -24.77
C LYS A 405 3.77 -7.18 -25.01
N GLU A 406 3.88 -6.52 -26.17
CA GLU A 406 2.68 -6.04 -26.87
C GLU A 406 1.80 -7.26 -27.19
N LEU A 407 0.72 -7.46 -26.43
CA LEU A 407 -0.39 -8.30 -26.86
C LEU A 407 -1.21 -7.49 -27.88
N GLU A 408 -0.75 -7.49 -29.14
CA GLU A 408 -1.62 -7.17 -30.27
C GLU A 408 -2.67 -8.27 -30.39
N PHE A 409 -3.92 -7.95 -30.01
CA PHE A 409 -5.07 -8.77 -30.31
C PHE A 409 -5.45 -8.57 -31.79
N ASP A 410 -4.79 -9.32 -32.68
CA ASP A 410 -5.25 -9.47 -34.05
C ASP A 410 -6.28 -10.60 -34.14
N ASN A 411 -7.52 -10.19 -34.44
CA ASN A 411 -8.62 -11.07 -34.81
C ASN A 411 -8.47 -11.50 -36.27
N GLU A 412 -7.84 -12.66 -36.53
CA GLU A 412 -8.05 -13.37 -37.80
C GLU A 412 -8.33 -14.86 -37.57
N ARG A 413 -9.51 -15.27 -38.09
CA ARG A 413 -9.93 -16.65 -38.32
C ARG A 413 -8.98 -17.32 -39.30
N GLU A 414 -8.62 -18.57 -39.05
CA GLU A 414 -8.60 -19.60 -40.09
C GLU A 414 -8.78 -21.01 -39.50
N GLU A 415 -9.41 -21.86 -40.30
CA GLU A 415 -9.91 -23.19 -39.98
C GLU A 415 -8.82 -24.29 -40.15
N GLU A 416 -9.15 -25.48 -39.65
CA GLU A 416 -8.69 -26.82 -40.08
C GLU A 416 -7.36 -27.40 -39.54
N SER A 417 -7.50 -28.42 -38.69
CA SER A 417 -7.35 -29.85 -39.03
C SER A 417 -6.44 -30.67 -38.11
N ASP A 418 -6.93 -31.88 -37.86
CA ASP A 418 -6.41 -32.96 -37.03
C ASP A 418 -4.97 -33.37 -37.38
N ASN A 419 -4.19 -33.73 -36.36
CA ASN A 419 -3.45 -34.99 -36.34
C ASN A 419 -2.90 -35.28 -34.93
N GLU A 420 -3.16 -36.51 -34.49
CA GLU A 420 -2.55 -37.19 -33.35
C GLU A 420 -1.05 -37.41 -33.62
N GLU A 421 -0.20 -37.25 -32.61
CA GLU A 421 0.98 -38.11 -32.45
C GLU A 421 1.45 -38.14 -30.98
N GLU A 422 1.71 -39.37 -30.53
CA GLU A 422 2.20 -39.77 -29.21
C GLU A 422 3.64 -39.25 -28.97
N GLY A 423 3.96 -38.89 -27.72
CA GLY A 423 5.30 -38.49 -27.32
C GLY A 423 5.56 -38.77 -25.84
N GLU A 424 6.53 -39.66 -25.59
CA GLU A 424 6.95 -40.24 -24.32
C GLU A 424 7.54 -39.25 -23.31
N GLY A 425 7.66 -39.73 -22.07
CA GLY A 425 7.97 -38.95 -20.88
C GLY A 425 9.36 -38.31 -20.82
N MET A 426 9.43 -37.24 -20.03
CA MET A 426 10.64 -36.77 -19.36
C MET A 426 10.28 -36.33 -17.95
N GLU A 427 10.74 -37.12 -16.97
CA GLU A 427 10.84 -36.70 -15.58
C GLU A 427 11.89 -35.57 -15.50
N LEU A 428 11.49 -34.40 -15.01
CA LEU A 428 12.38 -33.31 -14.66
C LEU A 428 12.62 -33.34 -13.14
N GLU A 429 13.80 -33.81 -12.75
CA GLU A 429 14.33 -33.65 -11.40
C GLU A 429 14.59 -32.15 -11.13
N SER A 430 13.83 -31.55 -10.21
CA SER A 430 14.09 -30.20 -9.69
C SER A 430 15.20 -30.25 -8.63
N ASN A 431 16.44 -30.02 -9.07
CA ASN A 431 17.56 -29.72 -8.18
C ASN A 431 17.55 -28.23 -7.82
N SER A 432 16.88 -27.86 -6.72
CA SER A 432 17.10 -26.55 -6.07
C SER A 432 18.38 -26.63 -5.24
N LYS A 433 19.51 -26.22 -5.83
CA LYS A 433 20.70 -25.87 -5.06
C LYS A 433 20.51 -24.46 -4.52
N GLU A 434 20.34 -24.33 -3.21
CA GLU A 434 20.61 -23.09 -2.49
C GLU A 434 22.10 -22.77 -2.65
N GLU A 435 22.43 -21.86 -3.57
CA GLU A 435 23.75 -21.25 -3.62
C GLU A 435 23.83 -20.19 -2.52
N ASN A 436 24.55 -20.53 -1.44
CA ASN A 436 25.03 -19.54 -0.49
C ASN A 436 26.04 -18.66 -1.22
N GLU A 437 25.58 -17.54 -1.78
CA GLU A 437 26.48 -16.49 -2.26
C GLU A 437 27.14 -15.83 -1.03
N GLU A 438 28.44 -16.09 -0.87
CA GLU A 438 29.25 -15.40 0.13
C GLU A 438 29.30 -13.90 -0.21
N PRO A 439 29.22 -13.02 0.80
CA PRO A 439 29.25 -11.58 0.56
C PRO A 439 30.57 -11.16 -0.09
N TYR A 440 30.48 -10.30 -1.10
CA TYR A 440 31.65 -9.72 -1.78
C TYR A 440 32.64 -9.12 -0.77
N THR A 441 33.89 -9.53 -0.91
CA THR A 441 35.00 -8.98 -0.14
C THR A 441 35.42 -7.62 -0.69
N MET A 442 36.17 -6.84 0.09
CA MET A 442 36.76 -5.60 -0.40
C MET A 442 37.67 -5.79 -1.61
N GLU A 443 38.29 -6.97 -1.75
CA GLU A 443 39.13 -7.31 -2.90
C GLU A 443 38.29 -7.51 -4.17
N ASP A 444 37.07 -8.06 -4.05
CA ASP A 444 36.15 -8.21 -5.18
C ASP A 444 35.65 -6.86 -5.69
N ILE A 445 35.40 -5.91 -4.77
CA ILE A 445 34.99 -4.54 -5.11
C ILE A 445 36.12 -3.81 -5.84
N GLU A 446 37.36 -3.92 -5.35
CA GLU A 446 38.54 -3.33 -6.01
C GLU A 446 38.78 -3.94 -7.39
N GLU A 447 38.54 -5.25 -7.57
CA GLU A 447 38.66 -5.91 -8.87
C GLU A 447 37.59 -5.42 -9.86
N ILE A 448 36.35 -5.23 -9.42
CA ILE A 448 35.26 -4.67 -10.23
C ILE A 448 35.58 -3.24 -10.67
N GLU A 449 36.06 -2.39 -9.75
CA GLU A 449 36.48 -1.01 -10.05
C GLU A 449 37.60 -1.00 -11.11
N LEU A 450 38.60 -1.87 -10.97
CA LEU A 450 39.72 -2.00 -11.90
C LEU A 450 39.28 -2.49 -13.28
N ARG A 451 38.26 -3.36 -13.34
CA ARG A 451 37.70 -3.91 -14.59
C ARG A 451 36.88 -2.88 -15.36
N VAL A 452 36.12 -2.05 -14.65
CA VAL A 452 35.38 -0.91 -15.23
C VAL A 452 36.35 0.15 -15.74
N LYS A 453 37.38 0.49 -14.96
CA LYS A 453 38.42 1.45 -15.36
C LYS A 453 39.13 1.01 -16.65
N ARG A 454 39.52 -0.26 -16.75
CA ARG A 454 40.11 -0.82 -17.98
C ARG A 454 39.16 -0.78 -19.19
N ARG A 455 37.85 -0.97 -18.98
CA ARG A 455 36.86 -0.85 -20.06
C ARG A 455 36.65 0.58 -20.54
N LEU A 456 36.88 1.57 -19.68
CA LEU A 456 36.80 2.99 -20.04
C LEU A 456 38.07 3.49 -20.74
N GLU A 457 39.24 3.01 -20.32
CA GLU A 457 40.52 3.33 -20.96
C GLU A 457 40.64 2.71 -22.37
N ASN A 458 39.90 1.65 -22.66
CA ASN A 458 39.88 0.99 -23.98
C ASN A 458 38.76 1.51 -24.92
N LYS A 459 38.06 2.60 -24.59
CA LYS A 459 36.99 3.18 -25.43
C LYS A 459 37.44 4.31 -26.37
N ASP A 460 38.75 4.55 -26.47
CA ASP A 460 39.36 5.46 -27.45
C ASP A 460 39.91 4.74 -28.71
N GLU A 461 39.46 3.50 -29.00
CA GLU A 461 39.65 2.83 -30.31
C GLU A 461 38.34 2.61 -31.07
#